data_AF-A0A9Q3JTN2-F1
#
_entry.id   AF-A0A9Q3JTN2-F1
#
_cell.length_a   1.000
_cell.length_b   1.000
_cell.length_c   1.000
_cell.angle_alpha   90.00
_cell.angle_beta   90.00
_cell.angle_gamma   90.00
#
_symmetry.space_group_name_H-M   'P 1'
#
loop_
_entity.id
_entity.type
_entity.pdbx_description
1 polymer ?
#
loop_
_entity_poly.entity_id
_entity_poly.type
_entity_poly.pdbx_seq_one_letter_code
_entity_poly.pdbx_strand_id
1 'polypeptide(L)'
;MEKNMERFIDAGLEVAITELDIRMQVHGGKNATTQQKADFQEVFAICKSLPKCLGVTVWGVNEAQSWVPQEFPGWGNGLLYQDDYSPKDFAIALLSSNQ
;
A
#
# COMPACT_ATOMS: atom_id res chain seq x y z
N MET A 1 -4.64 -6.58 -10.31
CA MET A 1 -4.55 -7.30 -9.03
C MET A 1 -5.82 -8.12 -8.76
N GLU A 2 -7.00 -7.52 -8.83
CA GLU A 2 -8.32 -8.12 -8.58
C GLU A 2 -8.51 -9.53 -9.19
N LYS A 3 -8.41 -9.67 -10.53
CA LYS A 3 -8.54 -10.98 -11.21
C LYS A 3 -7.67 -12.11 -10.67
N ASN A 4 -6.49 -11.77 -10.16
CA ASN A 4 -5.59 -12.77 -9.58
C ASN A 4 -6.08 -13.23 -8.21
N MET A 5 -6.62 -12.32 -7.41
CA MET A 5 -7.24 -12.62 -6.11
C MET A 5 -8.55 -13.39 -6.29
N GLU A 6 -9.40 -13.00 -7.23
CA GLU A 6 -10.63 -13.71 -7.60
C GLU A 6 -10.35 -15.18 -7.90
N ARG A 7 -9.31 -15.48 -8.67
CA ARG A 7 -8.93 -16.87 -8.98
C ARG A 7 -8.67 -17.73 -7.74
N PHE A 8 -8.07 -17.18 -6.68
CA PHE A 8 -7.86 -17.91 -5.42
C PHE A 8 -9.17 -18.05 -4.63
N ILE A 9 -10.00 -17.01 -4.63
CA ILE A 9 -11.32 -17.01 -4.00
C ILE A 9 -12.24 -18.04 -4.65
N ASP A 10 -12.24 -18.13 -5.97
CA ASP A 10 -12.99 -19.11 -6.78
C ASP A 10 -12.52 -20.55 -6.51
N ALA A 11 -11.25 -20.73 -6.19
CA ALA A 11 -10.70 -22.01 -5.73
C ALA A 11 -11.06 -22.35 -4.27
N GLY A 12 -11.85 -21.50 -3.60
CA GLY A 12 -12.34 -21.69 -2.24
C GLY A 12 -11.47 -21.07 -1.15
N LEU A 13 -10.33 -20.46 -1.49
CA LEU A 13 -9.35 -19.93 -0.53
C LEU A 13 -9.72 -18.52 -0.04
N GLU A 14 -9.12 -18.12 1.08
CA GLU A 14 -9.07 -16.74 1.54
C GLU A 14 -7.81 -16.07 1.01
N VAL A 15 -7.85 -14.75 0.86
CA VAL A 15 -6.72 -13.95 0.41
C VAL A 15 -6.45 -12.81 1.40
N ALA A 16 -5.20 -12.41 1.50
CA ALA A 16 -4.79 -11.22 2.24
C ALA A 16 -3.57 -10.61 1.55
N ILE A 17 -3.42 -9.30 1.68
CA ILE A 17 -2.18 -8.63 1.30
C ILE A 17 -1.39 -8.45 2.58
N THR A 18 -0.24 -9.11 2.68
CA THR A 18 0.49 -9.23 3.96
C THR A 18 1.63 -8.22 4.10
N GLU A 19 2.16 -7.69 2.99
CA GLU A 19 3.38 -6.88 2.97
C GLU A 19 3.29 -5.76 1.93
N LEU A 20 2.28 -4.88 2.04
CA LEU A 20 2.11 -3.78 1.09
C LEU A 20 3.12 -2.65 1.36
N ASP A 21 3.92 -2.32 0.35
CA ASP A 21 4.58 -1.02 0.19
C ASP A 21 4.52 -0.60 -1.28
N ILE A 22 4.47 0.72 -1.55
CA ILE A 22 4.42 1.27 -2.91
C ILE A 22 5.59 2.23 -3.08
N ARG A 23 6.78 1.66 -3.30
CA ARG A 23 8.01 2.44 -3.46
C ARG A 23 7.93 3.46 -4.60
N MET A 24 8.58 4.61 -4.39
CA MET A 24 8.74 5.66 -5.38
C MET A 24 10.23 5.93 -5.61
N GLN A 25 10.58 6.53 -6.76
CA GLN A 25 11.90 7.10 -6.93
C GLN A 25 12.09 8.27 -5.95
N VAL A 26 13.21 8.31 -5.23
CA VAL A 26 13.49 9.31 -4.18
C VAL A 26 13.45 10.75 -4.71
N HIS A 27 13.67 10.95 -6.02
CA HIS A 27 13.59 12.25 -6.69
C HIS A 27 12.43 12.34 -7.70
N GLY A 28 11.39 11.51 -7.57
CA GLY A 28 10.28 11.39 -8.54
C GLY A 28 9.30 12.57 -8.59
N GLY A 29 9.42 13.55 -7.68
CA GLY A 29 8.59 14.75 -7.66
C GLY A 29 7.10 14.49 -7.39
N LYS A 30 6.24 15.51 -7.61
CA LYS A 30 4.81 15.47 -7.27
C LYS A 30 4.02 14.36 -7.96
N ASN A 31 4.39 13.98 -9.19
CA ASN A 31 3.70 12.94 -9.94
C ASN A 31 3.83 11.57 -9.26
N ALA A 32 5.00 11.26 -8.70
CA ALA A 32 5.23 10.03 -7.97
C ALA A 32 4.28 9.94 -6.76
N THR A 33 4.16 11.01 -5.97
CA THR A 33 3.27 11.05 -4.79
C THR A 33 1.80 10.88 -5.17
N THR A 34 1.34 11.48 -6.26
CA THR A 34 -0.04 11.32 -6.76
C THR A 34 -0.32 9.88 -7.18
N GLN A 35 0.63 9.23 -7.88
CA GLN A 35 0.49 7.83 -8.29
C GLN A 35 0.48 6.90 -7.08
N GLN A 36 1.41 7.09 -6.13
CA GLN A 36 1.43 6.30 -4.90
C GLN A 36 0.10 6.35 -4.16
N LYS A 37 -0.49 7.53 -4.03
CA LYS A 37 -1.82 7.68 -3.43
C LYS A 37 -2.86 6.85 -4.17
N ALA A 38 -2.90 6.94 -5.49
CA ALA A 38 -3.87 6.20 -6.31
C ALA A 38 -3.69 4.68 -6.17
N ASP A 39 -2.44 4.20 -6.17
CA ASP A 39 -2.12 2.78 -6.03
C ASP A 39 -2.55 2.24 -4.66
N PHE A 40 -2.29 2.98 -3.56
CA PHE A 40 -2.79 2.60 -2.23
C PHE A 40 -4.32 2.54 -2.20
N GLN A 41 -5.01 3.53 -2.80
CA GLN A 41 -6.47 3.56 -2.86
C GLN A 41 -7.03 2.38 -3.66
N GLU A 42 -6.41 2.03 -4.78
CA GLU A 42 -6.82 0.89 -5.62
C GLU A 42 -6.67 -0.43 -4.85
N VAL A 43 -5.53 -0.65 -4.20
CA VAL A 43 -5.25 -1.88 -3.44
C VAL A 43 -6.28 -2.09 -2.32
N PHE A 44 -6.56 -1.05 -1.54
CA PHE A 44 -7.56 -1.10 -0.47
C PHE A 44 -8.98 -1.28 -1.02
N ALA A 45 -9.33 -0.61 -2.11
CA ALA A 45 -10.63 -0.75 -2.75
C ALA A 45 -10.88 -2.18 -3.28
N ILE A 46 -9.88 -2.80 -3.91
CA ILE A 46 -9.96 -4.18 -4.40
C ILE A 46 -10.12 -5.16 -3.24
N CYS A 47 -9.32 -5.04 -2.17
CA CYS A 47 -9.50 -5.95 -1.03
C CYS A 47 -10.89 -5.76 -0.39
N LYS A 48 -11.40 -4.52 -0.30
CA LYS A 48 -12.74 -4.24 0.22
C LYS A 48 -13.87 -4.78 -0.66
N SER A 49 -13.70 -4.84 -1.98
CA SER A 49 -14.73 -5.36 -2.90
C SER A 49 -14.82 -6.89 -2.92
N LEU A 50 -13.77 -7.59 -2.50
CA LEU A 50 -13.69 -9.05 -2.54
C LEU A 50 -14.07 -9.68 -1.18
N PRO A 51 -15.16 -10.46 -1.08
CA PRO A 51 -15.71 -10.92 0.21
C PRO A 51 -14.80 -11.87 1.00
N LYS A 52 -13.80 -12.49 0.35
CA LYS A 52 -12.80 -13.36 0.98
C LYS A 52 -11.41 -12.71 1.09
N CYS A 53 -11.30 -11.40 0.89
CA CYS A 53 -10.09 -10.68 1.26
C CYS A 53 -10.14 -10.29 2.74
N LEU A 54 -9.24 -10.85 3.54
CA LEU A 54 -9.23 -10.66 5.00
C LEU A 54 -8.68 -9.30 5.42
N GLY A 55 -7.90 -8.66 4.56
CA GLY A 55 -7.34 -7.34 4.83
C GLY A 55 -6.02 -7.08 4.13
N VAL A 56 -5.46 -5.93 4.48
CA VAL A 56 -4.19 -5.41 3.98
C VAL A 56 -3.30 -5.06 5.16
N THR A 57 -2.08 -5.59 5.17
CA THR A 57 -1.01 -5.25 6.10
C THR A 57 0.08 -4.52 5.33
N VAL A 58 0.44 -3.32 5.82
CA VAL A 58 1.52 -2.51 5.25
C VAL A 58 2.85 -2.97 5.83
N TRP A 59 3.91 -3.03 5.02
CA TRP A 59 5.22 -3.57 5.44
C TRP A 59 6.14 -2.53 6.07
N GLY A 60 5.70 -2.03 7.23
CA GLY A 60 6.40 -1.00 7.98
C GLY A 60 5.48 0.14 8.38
N VAL A 61 6.00 1.04 9.24
CA VAL A 61 5.25 2.21 9.72
C VAL A 61 5.77 3.48 9.06
N ASN A 62 7.01 3.87 9.34
CA ASN A 62 7.66 5.06 8.80
C ASN A 62 8.77 4.75 7.79
N GLU A 63 9.08 5.72 6.93
CA GLU A 63 10.07 5.54 5.85
C GLU A 63 11.48 5.19 6.37
N ALA A 64 11.92 5.77 7.49
CA ALA A 64 13.25 5.55 8.07
C ALA A 64 13.55 4.08 8.41
N GLN A 65 12.52 3.25 8.61
CA GLN A 65 12.65 1.83 8.96
C GLN A 65 12.28 0.90 7.80
N SER A 66 11.97 1.46 6.62
CA SER A 66 11.63 0.66 5.44
C SER A 66 12.84 -0.13 4.93
N TRP A 67 12.61 -1.37 4.55
CA TRP A 67 13.59 -2.21 3.86
C TRP A 67 13.88 -1.74 2.42
N VAL A 68 12.97 -0.97 1.81
CA VAL A 68 12.99 -0.62 0.39
C VAL A 68 14.31 0.04 -0.06
N PRO A 69 14.87 1.05 0.63
CA PRO A 69 16.08 1.70 0.16
C PRO A 69 17.32 0.79 0.20
N GLN A 70 17.33 -0.20 1.09
CA GLN A 70 18.41 -1.19 1.18
C GLN A 70 18.37 -2.17 0.01
N GLU A 71 17.18 -2.66 -0.34
CA GLU A 71 16.99 -3.64 -1.40
C GLU A 71 16.99 -3.00 -2.80
N PHE A 72 16.43 -1.79 -2.91
CA PHE A 72 16.24 -1.07 -4.17
C PHE A 72 16.91 0.32 -4.12
N PRO A 73 18.23 0.41 -4.38
CA PRO A 73 18.93 1.69 -4.42
C PRO A 73 18.25 2.71 -5.37
N GLY A 74 18.00 3.91 -4.87
CA GLY A 74 17.30 4.98 -5.60
C GLY A 74 15.76 4.97 -5.45
N TRP A 75 15.22 3.99 -4.72
CA TRP A 75 13.80 3.88 -4.40
C TRP A 75 13.57 3.98 -2.89
N GLY A 76 12.38 4.41 -2.50
CA GLY A 76 12.00 4.58 -1.10
C GLY A 76 10.64 5.27 -0.99
N ASN A 77 10.41 5.91 0.15
CA ASN A 77 9.20 6.68 0.40
C ASN A 77 7.91 5.87 0.16
N GLY A 78 7.90 4.58 0.51
CA GLY A 78 6.90 3.58 0.10
C GLY A 78 5.78 3.29 1.11
N LEU A 79 5.83 3.89 2.29
CA LEU A 79 4.95 3.63 3.43
C LEU A 79 3.93 4.77 3.65
N LEU A 80 3.17 4.71 4.74
CA LEU A 80 2.09 5.67 5.04
C LEU A 80 2.54 6.86 5.90
N TYR A 81 3.66 6.73 6.61
CA TYR A 81 4.18 7.75 7.52
C TYR A 81 5.58 8.18 7.11
N GLN A 82 5.86 9.46 7.29
CA GLN A 82 7.19 10.05 7.11
C GLN A 82 8.13 9.58 8.23
N ASP A 83 9.43 9.85 8.10
CA ASP A 83 10.47 9.47 9.07
C ASP A 83 10.12 9.84 10.52
N ASP A 84 9.47 10.98 10.73
CA ASP A 84 9.08 11.52 12.04
C ASP A 84 7.72 11.00 12.55
N TYR A 85 7.16 9.96 11.91
CA TYR A 85 5.82 9.42 12.19
C TYR A 85 4.66 10.38 11.89
N SER A 86 4.89 11.49 11.18
CA SER A 86 3.78 12.26 10.63
C SER A 86 3.11 11.48 9.50
N PRO A 87 1.76 11.41 9.45
CA PRO A 87 1.07 10.72 8.36
C PRO A 87 1.25 11.48 7.06
N LYS A 88 1.37 10.76 5.95
CA LYS A 88 1.20 11.37 4.62
C LYS A 88 -0.25 11.84 4.46
N ASP A 89 -0.47 12.89 3.67
CA ASP A 89 -1.79 13.51 3.47
C ASP A 89 -2.90 12.50 3.13
N PHE A 90 -2.57 11.44 2.39
CA PHE A 90 -3.53 10.41 1.99
C PHE A 90 -3.67 9.26 2.99
N ALA A 91 -2.73 9.08 3.92
CA ALA A 91 -2.77 7.98 4.88
C ALA A 91 -3.99 8.07 5.80
N ILE A 92 -4.31 9.28 6.27
CA ILE A 92 -5.52 9.52 7.09
C ILE A 92 -6.79 9.15 6.30
N ALA A 93 -6.86 9.53 5.02
CA ALA A 93 -8.02 9.28 4.18
C ALA A 93 -8.27 7.78 3.92
N LEU A 94 -7.20 6.97 3.83
CA LEU A 94 -7.31 5.51 3.73
C LEU A 94 -7.90 4.93 5.01
N LEU A 95 -7.42 5.37 6.17
CA LEU A 95 -7.84 4.88 7.49
C LEU A 95 -9.26 5.32 7.88
N SER A 96 -9.72 6.46 7.39
CA SER A 96 -11.05 6.99 7.68
C SER A 96 -12.16 6.42 6.79
N SER A 97 -11.84 5.56 5.83
CA SER A 97 -12.80 5.02 4.84
C SER A 97 -13.71 3.90 5.39
N ASN A 98 -14.31 4.15 6.56
CA ASN A 98 -15.39 3.35 7.14
C ASN A 98 -16.66 4.21 7.33
N GLN A 99 -17.41 4.37 6.25
CA GLN A 99 -18.88 4.29 6.19
C GLN A 99 -19.30 4.03 4.75
#